data_AF-A0A967BHK5-F1
#
_entry.id   AF-A0A967BHK5-F1
#
_cell.length_a   1.000
_cell.length_b   1.000
_cell.length_c   1.000
_cell.angle_alpha   90.00
_cell.angle_beta   90.00
_cell.angle_gamma   90.00
#
_symmetry.space_group_name_H-M   'P 1'
#
loop_
_entity.id
_entity.type
_entity.pdbx_description
1 polymer ?
#
loop_
_entity_poly.entity_id
_entity_poly.type
_entity_poly.pdbx_seq_one_letter_code
_entity_poly.pdbx_strand_id
1 'polypeptide(L)'
;MSVMDKKADLAGPGISTYEEVEKILPDDYESLLTPMETMKAVYAVKRYIEDNLCKELNLTMVQVPLIVDVESGVNDMLDRDGSRTPVEFPCGLGLEEPITAQVVQAATKWKRVALKQFDCKVGEGINTDMHAVRKDYFLDHDHSAYVDQWDWELAISKKT
;
A
#
# COMPACT_ATOMS: atom_id res chain seq x y z
N MET A 1 12.73 26.76 -19.85
CA MET A 1 12.55 25.44 -19.21
C MET A 1 11.44 24.74 -19.97
N SER A 2 11.74 23.61 -20.62
CA SER A 2 10.72 22.78 -21.26
C SER A 2 9.67 22.45 -20.20
N VAL A 3 8.42 22.87 -20.42
CA VAL A 3 7.31 22.39 -19.61
C VAL A 3 7.24 20.90 -19.94
N MET A 4 7.75 20.05 -19.05
CA MET A 4 7.58 18.62 -19.20
C MET A 4 6.08 18.36 -19.21
N ASP A 5 5.57 17.98 -20.38
CA ASP A 5 4.18 17.56 -20.53
C ASP A 5 4.00 16.32 -19.65
N LYS A 6 2.99 16.35 -18.75
CA LYS A 6 2.70 15.26 -17.81
C LYS A 6 2.45 13.92 -18.52
N LYS A 7 2.25 13.94 -19.84
CA LYS A 7 2.13 12.75 -20.69
C LYS A 7 3.33 11.81 -20.65
N ALA A 8 4.53 12.28 -20.30
CA ALA A 8 5.71 11.42 -20.23
C ALA A 8 5.69 10.40 -19.07
N ASP A 9 4.84 10.62 -18.05
CA ASP A 9 4.73 9.81 -16.84
C ASP A 9 3.72 8.64 -16.97
N LEU A 10 3.17 8.45 -18.17
CA LEU A 10 1.94 7.66 -18.40
C LEU A 10 2.16 6.35 -19.18
N ALA A 11 3.39 5.84 -19.25
CA ALA A 11 3.72 4.67 -20.05
C ALA A 11 4.44 3.60 -19.21
N GLY A 12 3.67 2.86 -18.41
CA GLY A 12 4.13 1.64 -17.76
C GLY A 12 4.34 0.49 -18.74
N PRO A 13 5.29 -0.41 -18.48
CA PRO A 13 5.53 -1.56 -19.35
C PRO A 13 4.45 -2.61 -19.07
N GLY A 14 3.35 -2.61 -19.83
CA GLY A 14 2.63 -3.86 -20.06
C GLY A 14 1.12 -3.90 -20.24
N ILE A 15 0.35 -2.80 -20.19
CA ILE A 15 -1.12 -2.95 -20.27
C ILE A 15 -1.79 -2.18 -21.42
N SER A 16 -1.49 -0.90 -21.69
CA SER A 16 -2.12 -0.13 -22.78
C SER A 16 -1.67 1.33 -22.69
N THR A 17 -1.69 2.12 -23.77
CA THR A 17 -1.66 3.60 -23.62
C THR A 17 -3.02 4.12 -23.15
N TYR A 18 -3.09 5.34 -22.58
CA TYR A 18 -4.39 5.98 -22.25
C TYR A 18 -5.34 6.04 -23.46
N GLU A 19 -4.80 6.28 -24.65
CA GLU A 19 -5.55 6.34 -25.91
C GLU A 19 -6.13 4.98 -26.32
N GLU A 20 -5.48 3.89 -25.91
CA GLU A 20 -5.95 2.52 -26.13
C GLU A 20 -6.97 2.10 -25.06
N VAL A 21 -6.80 2.52 -23.80
CA VAL A 21 -7.77 2.30 -22.72
C VAL A 21 -9.08 3.06 -23.01
N GLU A 22 -8.99 4.31 -23.46
CA GLU A 22 -10.17 5.13 -23.79
C GLU A 22 -11.07 4.47 -24.84
N LYS A 23 -10.52 3.69 -25.77
CA LYS A 23 -11.28 2.97 -26.81
C LYS A 23 -12.10 1.80 -26.28
N ILE A 24 -11.78 1.27 -25.11
CA ILE A 24 -12.46 0.11 -24.52
C ILE A 24 -13.33 0.47 -23.31
N LEU A 25 -13.21 1.71 -22.80
CA LEU A 25 -14.04 2.18 -21.71
C LEU A 25 -15.48 2.45 -22.19
N PRO A 26 -16.50 2.15 -21.36
CA PRO A 26 -17.88 2.50 -21.67
C PRO A 26 -18.06 4.02 -21.71
N ASP A 27 -18.75 4.52 -22.74
CA ASP A 27 -19.07 5.94 -22.93
C ASP A 27 -20.40 6.35 -22.27
N ASP A 28 -21.12 5.38 -21.71
CA ASP A 28 -22.44 5.50 -21.09
C ASP A 28 -22.43 5.23 -19.57
N TYR A 29 -21.26 5.27 -18.93
CA TYR A 29 -21.18 5.09 -17.48
C TYR A 29 -21.83 6.26 -16.73
N GLU A 30 -22.88 5.93 -15.97
CA GLU A 30 -23.47 6.82 -14.97
C GLU A 30 -23.33 6.21 -13.57
N SER A 31 -22.86 7.02 -12.61
CA SER A 31 -22.73 6.53 -11.24
C SER A 31 -24.11 6.34 -10.61
N LEU A 32 -24.36 5.13 -10.11
CA LEU A 32 -25.60 4.80 -9.40
C LEU A 32 -25.74 5.50 -8.04
N LEU A 33 -24.64 6.02 -7.50
CA LEU A 33 -24.57 6.60 -6.16
C LEU A 33 -24.13 8.06 -6.23
N THR A 34 -24.68 8.88 -5.33
CA THR A 34 -24.13 10.23 -5.10
C THR A 34 -22.73 10.14 -4.48
N PRO A 35 -21.90 11.19 -4.56
CA PRO A 35 -20.56 11.18 -3.98
C PRO A 35 -20.53 10.77 -2.49
N MET A 36 -21.51 11.22 -1.70
CA MET A 36 -21.61 10.86 -0.28
C MET A 36 -22.01 9.40 -0.08
N GLU A 37 -22.91 8.87 -0.91
CA GLU A 37 -23.29 7.45 -0.87
C GLU A 37 -22.14 6.55 -1.27
N THR A 38 -21.35 6.94 -2.28
CA THR A 38 -20.12 6.24 -2.66
C THR A 38 -19.15 6.14 -1.49
N MET A 39 -18.90 7.24 -0.77
CA MET A 39 -18.00 7.19 0.40
C MET A 39 -18.54 6.28 1.51
N LYS A 40 -19.86 6.29 1.76
CA LYS A 40 -20.48 5.37 2.72
C LYS A 40 -20.35 3.91 2.28
N ALA A 41 -20.53 3.63 0.99
CA ALA A 41 -20.40 2.30 0.42
C ALA A 41 -18.96 1.79 0.50
N VAL A 42 -17.98 2.62 0.15
CA VAL A 42 -16.54 2.31 0.29
C VAL A 42 -16.20 1.95 1.73
N TYR A 43 -16.63 2.76 2.70
CA TYR A 43 -16.38 2.49 4.12
C TYR A 43 -17.05 1.18 4.58
N ALA A 44 -18.29 0.94 4.14
CA ALA A 44 -19.02 -0.28 4.50
C ALA A 44 -18.36 -1.55 3.93
N VAL A 45 -17.93 -1.52 2.66
CA VAL A 45 -17.24 -2.65 2.02
C VAL A 45 -15.88 -2.90 2.68
N LYS A 46 -15.10 -1.85 2.95
CA LYS A 46 -13.79 -1.98 3.60
C LYS A 46 -13.92 -2.65 4.97
N ARG A 47 -14.82 -2.14 5.81
CA ARG A 47 -15.11 -2.73 7.12
C ARG A 47 -15.60 -4.18 7.02
N TYR A 48 -16.49 -4.48 6.08
CA TYR A 48 -16.98 -5.84 5.89
C TYR A 48 -15.84 -6.81 5.58
N ILE A 49 -14.92 -6.44 4.69
CA ILE A 49 -13.78 -7.28 4.35
C ILE A 49 -12.85 -7.45 5.54
N GLU A 50 -12.52 -6.37 6.26
CA GLU A 50 -11.65 -6.42 7.44
C GLU A 50 -12.22 -7.33 8.52
N ASP A 51 -13.49 -7.16 8.87
CA ASP A 51 -14.17 -7.93 9.91
C ASP A 51 -14.19 -9.42 9.56
N ASN A 52 -14.51 -9.77 8.31
CA ASN A 52 -14.60 -11.16 7.88
C ASN A 52 -13.22 -11.80 7.66
N LEU A 53 -12.24 -11.07 7.10
CA LEU A 53 -10.88 -11.57 6.93
C LEU A 53 -10.25 -11.90 8.31
N CYS A 54 -10.43 -11.01 9.28
CA CYS A 54 -9.96 -11.24 10.65
C CYS A 54 -10.64 -12.44 11.29
N LYS A 55 -11.94 -12.58 11.11
CA LYS A 55 -12.71 -13.71 11.66
C LYS A 55 -12.28 -15.05 11.07
N GLU A 56 -12.20 -15.15 9.73
CA GLU A 56 -11.94 -16.43 9.05
C GLU A 56 -10.49 -16.91 9.21
N LEU A 57 -9.54 -15.97 9.34
CA LEU A 57 -8.12 -16.30 9.49
C LEU A 57 -7.57 -16.13 10.92
N ASN A 58 -8.44 -15.83 11.90
CA ASN A 58 -8.07 -15.54 13.28
C ASN A 58 -6.96 -14.46 13.39
N LEU A 59 -7.21 -13.34 12.71
CA LEU A 59 -6.31 -12.19 12.69
C LEU A 59 -6.81 -11.10 13.63
N THR A 60 -5.88 -10.33 14.18
CA THR A 60 -6.17 -9.11 14.92
C THR A 60 -5.77 -7.89 14.09
N MET A 61 -6.66 -6.90 13.99
CA MET A 61 -6.32 -5.62 13.36
C MET A 61 -5.24 -4.90 14.18
N VAL A 62 -4.15 -4.50 13.52
CA VAL A 62 -3.04 -3.76 14.13
C VAL A 62 -2.66 -2.54 13.29
N GLN A 63 -1.97 -1.60 13.92
CA GLN A 63 -1.41 -0.42 13.25
C GLN A 63 0.01 -0.72 12.75
N VAL A 64 0.28 -0.34 11.51
CA VAL A 64 1.59 -0.48 10.85
C VAL A 64 2.31 0.86 10.82
N PRO A 65 3.65 0.90 10.95
CA PRO A 65 4.39 2.14 10.76
C PRO A 65 4.28 2.62 9.30
N LEU A 66 3.86 3.87 9.11
CA LEU A 66 3.90 4.55 7.80
C LEU A 66 5.30 5.10 7.48
N ILE A 67 6.03 5.50 8.52
CA ILE A 67 7.34 6.16 8.42
C ILE A 67 8.36 5.30 9.16
N VAL A 68 9.46 5.00 8.50
CA VAL A 68 10.55 4.18 9.03
C VAL A 68 11.90 4.85 8.78
N ASP A 69 12.87 4.57 9.65
CA ASP A 69 14.27 4.93 9.40
C ASP A 69 14.81 4.13 8.21
N VAL A 70 15.57 4.79 7.33
CA VAL A 70 16.30 4.13 6.23
C VAL A 70 17.14 2.96 6.74
N GLU A 71 17.77 3.12 7.91
CA GLU A 71 18.67 2.11 8.48
C GLU A 71 17.94 0.95 9.16
N SER A 72 16.61 1.06 9.36
CA SER A 72 15.82 0.03 10.04
C SER A 72 15.77 -1.31 9.29
N GLY A 73 16.00 -1.28 7.97
CA GLY A 73 15.85 -2.44 7.09
C GLY A 73 14.40 -2.92 6.93
N VAL A 74 13.42 -2.19 7.49
CA VAL A 74 11.99 -2.56 7.49
C VAL A 74 11.34 -2.30 6.13
N ASN A 75 11.73 -1.23 5.44
CA ASN A 75 11.14 -0.89 4.16
C ASN A 75 11.51 -1.91 3.08
N ASP A 76 10.54 -2.26 2.23
CA ASP A 76 10.76 -3.03 1.03
C ASP A 76 10.99 -2.08 -0.15
N MET A 77 12.03 -2.31 -0.94
CA MET A 77 12.38 -1.42 -2.06
C MET A 77 11.61 -1.78 -3.35
N LEU A 78 10.89 -2.91 -3.36
CA LEU A 78 10.06 -3.36 -4.48
C LEU A 78 10.78 -3.35 -5.85
N ASP A 79 12.08 -3.66 -5.85
CA ASP A 79 13.00 -3.53 -7.00
C ASP A 79 12.53 -4.23 -8.29
N ARG A 80 11.58 -5.16 -8.19
CA ARG A 80 11.05 -5.96 -9.30
C ARG A 80 9.72 -5.45 -9.87
N ASP A 81 9.00 -4.60 -9.14
CA ASP A 81 7.64 -4.20 -9.48
C ASP A 81 7.59 -2.83 -10.17
N GLY A 82 8.73 -2.17 -10.36
CA GLY A 82 8.84 -0.90 -11.08
C GLY A 82 8.87 0.34 -10.19
N SER A 83 8.54 0.22 -8.90
CA SER A 83 8.85 1.28 -7.93
C SER A 83 10.34 1.27 -7.63
N ARG A 84 11.01 2.42 -7.77
CA ARG A 84 12.49 2.48 -7.72
C ARG A 84 13.02 3.17 -6.47
N THR A 85 12.33 4.20 -5.98
CA THR A 85 12.80 4.97 -4.83
C THR A 85 11.65 5.37 -3.89
N PRO A 86 11.81 5.18 -2.57
CA PRO A 86 10.83 5.62 -1.58
C PRO A 86 10.81 7.16 -1.47
N VAL A 87 9.79 7.69 -0.81
CA VAL A 87 9.75 9.10 -0.41
C VAL A 87 10.62 9.27 0.83
N GLU A 88 11.81 9.84 0.64
CA GLU A 88 12.79 10.13 1.70
C GLU A 88 12.68 11.57 2.22
N PHE A 89 12.84 11.77 3.53
CA PHE A 89 12.85 13.08 4.15
C PHE A 89 13.61 13.09 5.49
N PRO A 90 14.28 14.21 5.84
CA PRO A 90 14.96 14.34 7.12
C PRO A 90 13.96 14.51 8.27
N CYS A 91 14.29 13.93 9.42
CA CYS A 91 13.54 13.97 10.68
C CYS A 91 14.47 14.22 11.87
N GLY A 92 13.90 14.40 13.06
CA GLY A 92 14.68 14.47 14.30
C GLY A 92 15.06 15.88 14.72
N LEU A 93 14.07 16.78 14.79
CA LEU A 93 14.26 18.11 15.35
C LEU A 93 14.86 17.99 16.77
N GLY A 94 16.07 18.53 16.97
CA GLY A 94 16.76 18.52 18.26
C GLY A 94 17.70 17.34 18.49
N LEU A 95 17.87 16.43 17.53
CA LEU A 95 18.94 15.44 17.55
C LEU A 95 20.28 16.06 17.11
N GLU A 96 21.39 15.53 17.61
CA GLU A 96 22.74 15.93 17.15
C GLU A 96 22.92 15.61 15.67
N GLU A 97 22.43 14.45 15.24
CA GLU A 97 22.35 14.04 13.84
C GLU A 97 20.89 13.80 13.42
N PRO A 98 20.41 14.44 12.33
CA PRO A 98 19.08 14.18 11.80
C PRO A 98 18.92 12.74 11.32
N ILE A 99 17.73 12.16 11.53
CA ILE A 99 17.39 10.84 11.02
C ILE A 99 16.93 10.99 9.56
N THR A 100 17.39 10.11 8.68
CA THR A 100 16.81 10.00 7.33
C THR A 100 15.66 9.00 7.38
N ALA A 101 14.44 9.49 7.17
CA ALA A 101 13.23 8.68 7.21
C ALA A 101 12.66 8.44 5.81
N GLN A 102 11.88 7.37 5.68
CA GLN A 102 11.18 6.98 4.46
C GLN A 102 9.71 6.72 4.74
N VAL A 103 8.85 7.10 3.79
CA VAL A 103 7.50 6.52 3.71
C VAL A 103 7.62 5.07 3.24
N VAL A 104 6.93 4.17 3.93
CA VAL A 104 6.92 2.74 3.62
C VAL A 104 6.32 2.48 2.23
N GLN A 105 6.94 1.56 1.47
CA GLN A 105 6.39 1.07 0.19
C GLN A 105 5.67 -0.28 0.33
N ALA A 106 6.10 -1.11 1.28
CA ALA A 106 5.41 -2.31 1.74
C ALA A 106 5.88 -2.70 3.14
N ALA A 107 5.00 -3.33 3.92
CA ALA A 107 5.29 -3.77 5.28
C ALA A 107 5.73 -5.24 5.38
N THR A 108 6.14 -5.86 4.26
CA THR A 108 6.45 -7.29 4.14
C THR A 108 7.40 -7.79 5.23
N LYS A 109 8.49 -7.06 5.48
CA LYS A 109 9.50 -7.45 6.49
C LYS A 109 9.01 -7.21 7.92
N TRP A 110 8.19 -6.18 8.12
CA TRP A 110 7.67 -5.80 9.44
C TRP A 110 6.73 -6.87 10.01
N LYS A 111 5.80 -7.39 9.22
CA LYS A 111 4.74 -8.28 9.71
C LYS A 111 5.27 -9.50 10.47
N ARG A 112 6.36 -10.11 9.97
CA ARG A 112 6.98 -11.27 10.63
C ARG A 112 7.63 -10.93 11.96
N VAL A 113 8.22 -9.74 12.08
CA VAL A 113 8.74 -9.24 13.37
C VAL A 113 7.58 -8.93 14.32
N ALA A 114 6.50 -8.34 13.80
CA ALA A 114 5.31 -7.99 14.56
C ALA A 114 4.61 -9.22 15.17
N LEU A 115 4.48 -10.34 14.43
CA LEU A 115 3.95 -11.59 14.98
C LEU A 115 4.71 -12.04 16.24
N LYS A 116 6.04 -11.94 16.22
CA LYS A 116 6.87 -12.29 17.38
C LYS A 116 6.73 -11.26 18.50
N GLN A 117 6.68 -9.97 18.17
CA GLN A 117 6.57 -8.89 19.14
C GLN A 117 5.22 -8.93 19.89
N PHE A 118 4.15 -9.30 19.21
CA PHE A 118 2.81 -9.44 19.79
C PHE A 118 2.55 -10.84 20.36
N ASP A 119 3.55 -11.72 20.37
CA ASP A 119 3.47 -13.08 20.92
C ASP A 119 2.34 -13.94 20.31
N CYS A 120 2.04 -13.74 19.02
CA CYS A 120 1.02 -14.49 18.29
C CYS A 120 1.35 -15.99 18.30
N LYS A 121 0.36 -16.81 18.66
CA LYS A 121 0.46 -18.27 18.67
C LYS A 121 0.18 -18.85 17.30
N VAL A 122 0.50 -20.13 17.11
CA VAL A 122 0.18 -20.84 15.86
C VAL A 122 -1.32 -20.77 15.59
N GLY A 123 -1.70 -20.28 14.41
CA GLY A 123 -3.08 -20.04 14.03
C GLY A 123 -3.61 -18.67 14.43
N GLU A 124 -2.81 -17.81 15.07
CA GLU A 124 -3.11 -16.39 15.27
C GLU A 124 -2.30 -15.55 14.29
N GLY A 125 -2.84 -14.40 13.91
CA GLY A 125 -2.14 -13.50 13.01
C GLY A 125 -2.55 -12.05 13.18
N ILE A 126 -2.03 -11.22 12.29
CA ILE A 126 -2.30 -9.79 12.24
C ILE A 126 -2.79 -9.40 10.86
N ASN A 127 -3.66 -8.39 10.82
CA ASN A 127 -4.04 -7.69 9.60
C ASN A 127 -3.83 -6.19 9.83
N THR A 128 -3.44 -5.45 8.81
CA THR A 128 -3.29 -4.00 8.91
C THR A 128 -3.85 -3.32 7.68
N ASP A 129 -4.39 -2.12 7.90
CA ASP A 129 -4.76 -1.19 6.83
C ASP A 129 -3.49 -0.43 6.41
N MET A 130 -2.70 -1.08 5.57
CA MET A 130 -1.38 -0.59 5.15
C MET A 130 -1.55 0.45 4.07
N HIS A 131 -0.87 1.57 4.23
CA HIS A 131 -0.81 2.64 3.26
C HIS A 131 0.63 2.89 2.82
N ALA A 132 0.82 3.08 1.52
CA ALA A 132 2.12 3.28 0.91
C ALA A 132 2.07 4.38 -0.16
N VAL A 133 3.25 4.94 -0.45
CA VAL A 133 3.45 5.86 -1.57
C VAL A 133 4.50 5.29 -2.52
N ARG A 134 4.08 4.96 -3.74
CA ARG A 134 4.91 4.42 -4.83
C ARG A 134 5.02 5.45 -5.95
N LYS A 135 5.84 6.48 -5.69
CA LYS A 135 5.94 7.67 -6.55
C LYS A 135 6.52 7.42 -7.95
N ASP A 136 7.28 6.33 -8.11
CA ASP A 136 7.92 5.97 -9.39
C ASP A 136 7.14 4.87 -10.13
N TYR A 137 5.98 4.48 -9.62
CA TYR A 137 5.12 3.49 -10.25
C TYR A 137 4.41 4.12 -11.46
N PHE A 138 4.16 3.33 -12.49
CA PHE A 138 3.36 3.79 -13.62
C PHE A 138 1.91 4.03 -13.20
N LEU A 139 1.26 5.02 -13.78
CA LEU A 139 -0.11 5.37 -13.45
C LEU A 139 -1.04 5.04 -14.61
N ASP A 140 -2.15 4.38 -14.30
CA ASP A 140 -3.24 4.10 -15.24
C ASP A 140 -4.58 3.98 -14.48
N HIS A 141 -5.54 3.24 -15.01
CA HIS A 141 -6.89 3.12 -14.46
C HIS A 141 -6.98 2.20 -13.23
N ASP A 142 -6.03 1.28 -13.04
CA ASP A 142 -5.94 0.38 -11.89
C ASP A 142 -4.65 0.56 -11.07
N HIS A 143 -3.71 1.41 -11.52
CA HIS A 143 -2.46 1.72 -10.83
C HIS A 143 -2.40 3.17 -10.34
N SER A 144 -2.18 3.31 -9.02
CA SER A 144 -2.10 4.59 -8.30
C SER A 144 -0.77 4.72 -7.54
N ALA A 145 -0.23 5.94 -7.47
CA ALA A 145 0.93 6.25 -6.63
C ALA A 145 0.61 6.12 -5.12
N TYR A 146 -0.66 6.24 -4.75
CA TYR A 146 -1.15 5.95 -3.41
C TYR A 146 -1.75 4.55 -3.38
N VAL A 147 -1.22 3.71 -2.50
CA VAL A 147 -1.60 2.30 -2.41
C VAL A 147 -2.12 2.02 -1.01
N ASP A 148 -3.31 1.44 -0.90
CA ASP A 148 -3.84 0.84 0.32
C ASP A 148 -3.97 -0.68 0.15
N GLN A 149 -3.68 -1.44 1.22
CA GLN A 149 -3.73 -2.90 1.20
C GLN A 149 -4.11 -3.45 2.58
N TRP A 150 -4.97 -4.48 2.60
CA TRP A 150 -5.05 -5.38 3.75
C TRP A 150 -3.81 -6.26 3.79
N ASP A 151 -2.80 -5.80 4.49
CA ASP A 151 -1.52 -6.48 4.59
C ASP A 151 -1.50 -7.36 5.85
N TRP A 152 -1.58 -8.67 5.68
CA TRP A 152 -1.75 -9.63 6.78
C TRP A 152 -0.65 -10.69 6.83
N GLU A 153 -0.45 -11.28 8.01
CA GLU A 153 0.47 -12.39 8.22
C GLU A 153 -0.08 -13.32 9.31
N LEU A 154 0.07 -14.62 9.12
CA LEU A 154 -0.40 -15.66 10.05
C LEU A 154 0.79 -16.47 10.59
N ALA A 155 0.81 -16.70 11.90
CA ALA A 155 1.81 -17.58 12.50
C ALA A 155 1.46 -19.05 12.21
N ILE A 156 2.31 -19.73 11.42
CA ILE A 156 2.14 -21.13 11.06
C ILE A 156 3.22 -22.02 11.69
N SER A 157 2.90 -23.29 11.87
CA SER A 157 3.86 -24.29 12.33
C SER A 157 4.85 -24.65 11.21
N LYS A 158 6.09 -25.00 11.57
CA LYS A 158 7.10 -25.50 10.60
C LYS A 158 6.70 -26.80 9.91
N LYS A 159 5.78 -27.57 10.48
CA LYS A 159 5.26 -28.79 9.88
C LYS A 159 3.98 -28.44 9.14
N THR A 160 4.09 -28.29 7.83
CA THR A 160 2.97 -28.37 6.90
C THR A 160 3.28 -29.49 5.93
#